data_AF-A0A953LHE2-F1
#
_entry.id   AF-A0A953LHE2-F1
#
_cell.length_a   1.000
_cell.length_b   1.000
_cell.length_c   1.000
_cell.angle_alpha   90.00
_cell.angle_beta   90.00
_cell.angle_gamma   90.00
#
_symmetry.space_group_name_H-M   'P 1'
#
loop_
_entity.id
_entity.type
_entity.pdbx_description
1 polymer ?
#
loop_
_entity_poly.entity_id
_entity_poly.type
_entity_poly.pdbx_seq_one_letter_code
_entity_poly.pdbx_strand_id
1 'polypeptide(L)'
;MPRSRFLAKRGETAVQAITIGTAAGIDEIRQRLDDEFRFLREEGLQVRIGQSHRGSFAFLDCAVDGAGRSSQADALLRHSVASALSDVIVEKWESDLIRKIIRGSYSYFSRDEQDLIADYTGRTLNGGSDSPNGYKVNRKSLILHRLRDYFDTADELVLEGFVNFRLRDYIEELEDAVDRAVDEFLMEREHREFIRLLRHFVEIQEPRIEHVHVLLGPGHAFRLLDDDGGAIRSEALEEFVVEMVESEVSYEDLLISALITLAPRSLTVHLADRPPGRDEALETILGVFGDRTVRCEGCPVCSQATAAACEPSQATLHH
;
A
#
# COMPACT_ATOMS: atom_id res chain seq x y z
N MET A 1 -42.25 -5.10 18.56
CA MET A 1 -43.10 -4.88 17.37
C MET A 1 -42.77 -3.52 16.78
N PRO A 2 -41.88 -3.40 15.78
CA PRO A 2 -41.64 -2.11 15.15
C PRO A 2 -42.59 -1.96 13.96
N ARG A 3 -43.42 -0.91 14.02
CA ARG A 3 -44.17 -0.41 12.85
C ARG A 3 -43.29 0.65 12.19
N SER A 4 -42.52 0.30 11.16
CA SER A 4 -42.16 1.29 10.15
C SER A 4 -43.42 1.55 9.34
N ARG A 5 -44.07 2.68 9.61
CA ARG A 5 -45.12 3.20 8.75
C ARG A 5 -44.74 4.63 8.46
N PHE A 6 -44.33 4.87 7.21
CA PHE A 6 -44.81 6.05 6.52
C PHE A 6 -46.30 6.17 6.85
N LEU A 7 -46.68 7.25 7.53
CA LEU A 7 -48.08 7.55 7.79
C LEU A 7 -48.73 7.82 6.44
N ALA A 8 -49.21 6.75 5.80
CA ALA A 8 -50.12 6.80 4.68
C ALA A 8 -51.34 7.62 5.11
N LYS A 9 -51.61 8.71 4.40
CA LYS A 9 -52.95 9.31 4.41
C LYS A 9 -53.92 8.18 4.01
N ARG A 10 -55.05 8.09 4.71
CA ARG A 10 -56.05 7.00 4.56
C ARG A 10 -56.29 6.67 3.08
N GLY A 11 -55.79 5.52 2.61
CA GLY A 11 -56.00 5.03 1.25
C GLY A 11 -54.78 4.39 0.55
N GLU A 12 -53.55 4.67 0.98
CA GLU A 12 -52.35 4.14 0.29
C GLU A 12 -51.92 2.76 0.82
N THR A 13 -51.76 1.81 -0.11
CA THR A 13 -51.09 0.53 0.09
C THR A 13 -49.72 0.74 0.71
N ALA A 14 -49.31 -0.11 1.65
CA ALA A 14 -48.00 -0.03 2.28
C ALA A 14 -46.91 -0.08 1.20
N VAL A 15 -46.19 1.03 1.02
CA VAL A 15 -45.08 1.10 0.08
C VAL A 15 -43.95 0.23 0.64
N GLN A 16 -43.62 -0.87 -0.05
CA GLN A 16 -42.49 -1.71 0.32
C GLN A 16 -41.21 -0.87 0.18
N ALA A 17 -40.44 -0.67 1.23
CA ALA A 17 -39.26 0.21 1.19
C ALA A 17 -38.02 -0.59 1.56
N ILE A 18 -36.91 -0.33 0.90
CA ILE A 18 -35.61 -0.81 1.37
C ILE A 18 -35.14 0.14 2.44
N THR A 19 -34.92 -0.38 3.63
CA THR A 19 -34.60 0.39 4.83
C THR A 19 -33.14 0.14 5.21
N ILE A 20 -32.36 1.20 5.33
CA ILE A 20 -30.93 1.14 5.63
C ILE A 20 -30.70 1.88 6.94
N GLY A 21 -30.33 1.14 7.98
CA GLY A 21 -29.97 1.66 9.29
C GLY A 21 -28.46 1.78 9.47
N THR A 22 -28.02 2.84 10.14
CA THR A 22 -26.63 2.99 10.59
C THR A 22 -26.57 3.81 11.89
N ALA A 23 -25.55 3.55 12.70
CA ALA A 23 -25.23 4.32 13.89
C ALA A 23 -24.44 5.60 13.57
N ALA A 24 -23.75 5.67 12.43
CA ALA A 24 -22.90 6.80 12.05
C ALA A 24 -22.80 6.97 10.52
N GLY A 25 -22.56 8.19 10.06
CA GLY A 25 -22.31 8.45 8.64
C GLY A 25 -23.55 8.35 7.74
N ILE A 26 -24.73 8.66 8.28
CA ILE A 26 -26.01 8.61 7.54
C ILE A 26 -26.03 9.58 6.35
N ASP A 27 -25.35 10.73 6.48
CA ASP A 27 -25.34 11.78 5.46
C ASP A 27 -24.50 11.36 4.25
N GLU A 28 -23.38 10.67 4.47
CA GLU A 28 -22.55 10.09 3.42
C GLU A 28 -23.30 8.99 2.65
N ILE A 29 -24.03 8.13 3.37
CA ILE A 29 -24.87 7.10 2.75
C ILE A 29 -25.99 7.76 1.93
N ARG A 30 -26.67 8.77 2.49
CA ARG A 30 -27.71 9.52 1.78
C ARG A 30 -27.16 10.14 0.51
N GLN A 31 -26.03 10.82 0.58
CA GLN A 31 -25.40 11.44 -0.58
C GLN A 31 -25.11 10.42 -1.67
N ARG A 32 -24.52 9.26 -1.31
CA ARG A 32 -24.21 8.22 -2.28
C ARG A 32 -25.47 7.61 -2.92
N LEU A 33 -26.52 7.41 -2.13
CA LEU A 33 -27.82 6.95 -2.65
C LEU A 33 -28.45 7.96 -3.59
N ASP A 34 -28.40 9.26 -3.27
CA ASP A 34 -28.95 10.31 -4.13
C ASP A 34 -28.20 10.42 -5.47
N ASP A 35 -26.88 10.22 -5.46
CA ASP A 35 -26.08 10.13 -6.69
C ASP A 35 -26.47 8.91 -7.53
N GLU A 36 -26.59 7.74 -6.91
CA GLU A 36 -26.98 6.51 -7.61
C GLU A 36 -28.41 6.59 -8.17
N PHE A 37 -29.34 7.18 -7.41
CA PHE A 37 -30.74 7.31 -7.83
C PHE A 37 -30.95 8.37 -8.90
N ARG A 38 -29.97 9.23 -9.21
CA ARG A 38 -30.04 10.15 -10.34
C ARG A 38 -30.27 9.40 -11.65
N PHE A 39 -29.55 8.31 -11.86
CA PHE A 39 -29.70 7.45 -13.03
C PHE A 39 -31.09 6.81 -13.10
N LEU A 40 -31.63 6.35 -11.97
CA LEU A 40 -32.98 5.80 -11.93
C LEU A 40 -34.05 6.85 -12.28
N ARG A 41 -33.87 8.10 -11.82
CA ARG A 41 -34.78 9.21 -12.15
C ARG A 41 -34.72 9.58 -13.64
N GLU A 42 -33.54 9.49 -14.26
CA GLU A 42 -33.36 9.68 -15.71
C GLU A 42 -34.10 8.60 -16.52
N GLU A 43 -34.13 7.36 -16.01
CA GLU A 43 -34.91 6.23 -16.56
C GLU A 43 -36.42 6.31 -16.24
N GLY A 44 -36.88 7.40 -15.61
CA GLY A 44 -38.29 7.65 -15.32
C GLY A 44 -38.82 7.04 -14.01
N LEU A 45 -37.95 6.47 -13.17
CA LEU A 45 -38.32 5.93 -11.86
C LEU A 45 -38.25 7.02 -10.79
N GLN A 46 -39.40 7.35 -10.20
CA GLN A 46 -39.48 8.33 -9.12
C GLN A 46 -39.09 7.69 -7.78
N VAL A 47 -37.84 7.85 -7.36
CA VAL A 47 -37.33 7.30 -6.10
C VAL A 47 -37.31 8.36 -5.01
N ARG A 48 -37.91 8.05 -3.85
CA ARG A 48 -37.91 8.87 -2.64
C ARG A 48 -37.06 8.22 -1.54
N ILE A 49 -36.36 9.07 -0.79
CA ILE A 49 -35.61 8.70 0.42
C ILE A 49 -36.26 9.38 1.63
N GLY A 50 -36.94 8.61 2.47
CA GLY A 50 -37.36 9.04 3.81
C GLY A 50 -36.22 8.86 4.81
N GLN A 51 -36.29 9.56 5.94
CA GLN A 51 -35.40 9.32 7.07
C GLN A 51 -36.18 9.24 8.36
N SER A 52 -35.76 8.32 9.22
CA SER A 52 -36.29 8.13 10.56
C SER A 52 -35.16 7.82 11.55
N HIS A 53 -35.47 7.85 12.84
CA HIS A 53 -34.52 7.47 13.89
C HIS A 53 -35.17 6.42 14.80
N ARG A 54 -34.39 5.40 15.19
CA ARG A 54 -34.80 4.39 16.17
C ARG A 54 -33.65 4.23 17.18
N GLY A 55 -33.77 4.87 18.34
CA GLY A 55 -32.70 4.91 19.33
C GLY A 55 -31.47 5.66 18.80
N SER A 56 -30.29 5.05 18.92
CA SER A 56 -29.02 5.61 18.41
C SER A 56 -28.81 5.45 16.91
N PHE A 57 -29.73 4.78 16.20
CA PHE A 57 -29.61 4.50 14.78
C PHE A 57 -30.48 5.45 13.96
N ALA A 58 -29.91 5.98 12.89
CA ALA A 58 -30.62 6.67 11.83
C ALA A 58 -30.96 5.65 10.73
N PHE A 59 -32.12 5.82 10.09
CA PHE A 59 -32.60 4.93 9.03
C PHE A 59 -32.99 5.74 7.80
N LEU A 60 -32.59 5.27 6.62
CA LEU A 60 -33.05 5.77 5.32
C LEU A 60 -34.02 4.76 4.73
N ASP A 61 -35.21 5.22 4.38
CA ASP A 61 -36.25 4.40 3.75
C ASP A 61 -36.36 4.76 2.27
N CYS A 62 -35.85 3.88 1.39
CA CYS A 62 -35.81 4.08 -0.05
C CYS A 62 -37.02 3.39 -0.71
N ALA A 63 -37.79 4.14 -1.50
CA ALA A 63 -38.98 3.62 -2.16
C ALA A 63 -39.23 4.24 -3.53
N VAL A 64 -39.81 3.44 -4.46
CA VAL A 64 -40.27 3.92 -5.77
C VAL A 64 -41.73 4.34 -5.68
N ASP A 65 -42.06 5.53 -6.19
CA ASP A 65 -43.43 6.02 -6.36
C ASP A 65 -44.09 5.45 -7.61
N GLY A 66 -45.33 4.99 -7.47
CA GLY A 66 -46.17 4.60 -8.60
C GLY A 66 -47.21 3.52 -8.28
N ALA A 67 -48.42 3.69 -8.82
CA ALA A 67 -49.47 2.68 -8.81
C ALA A 67 -49.13 1.58 -9.83
N GLY A 68 -48.26 0.64 -9.45
CA GLY A 68 -47.81 -0.45 -10.31
C GLY A 68 -46.32 -0.71 -10.17
N ARG A 69 -45.88 -1.04 -8.95
CA ARG A 69 -44.52 -1.50 -8.70
C ARG A 69 -44.27 -2.75 -9.56
N SER A 70 -43.50 -2.63 -10.64
CA SER A 70 -43.06 -3.80 -11.38
C SER A 70 -41.96 -4.51 -10.58
N SER A 71 -41.87 -5.83 -10.71
CA SER A 71 -40.76 -6.60 -10.16
C SER A 71 -39.40 -6.08 -10.65
N GLN A 72 -39.36 -5.53 -11.86
CA GLN A 72 -38.19 -4.90 -12.45
C GLN A 72 -37.77 -3.61 -11.72
N ALA A 73 -38.71 -2.73 -11.40
CA ALA A 73 -38.42 -1.50 -10.65
C ALA A 73 -37.88 -1.81 -9.24
N ASP A 74 -38.40 -2.86 -8.59
CA ASP A 74 -37.91 -3.32 -7.30
C ASP A 74 -36.47 -3.86 -7.40
N ALA A 75 -36.20 -4.69 -8.40
CA ALA A 75 -34.86 -5.24 -8.64
C ALA A 75 -33.82 -4.13 -8.93
N LEU A 76 -34.20 -3.12 -9.72
CA LEU A 76 -33.34 -1.95 -10.00
C LEU A 76 -33.06 -1.14 -8.72
N LEU A 77 -34.07 -0.93 -7.87
CA LEU A 77 -33.88 -0.25 -6.59
C LEU A 77 -32.94 -1.05 -5.66
N ARG A 78 -33.16 -2.36 -5.51
CA ARG A 78 -32.28 -3.24 -4.70
C ARG A 78 -30.84 -3.20 -5.19
N HIS A 79 -30.66 -3.29 -6.51
CA HIS A 79 -29.34 -3.22 -7.12
C HIS A 79 -28.65 -1.87 -6.85
N SER A 80 -29.37 -0.77 -7.05
CA SER A 80 -28.84 0.59 -6.84
C SER A 80 -28.48 0.84 -5.38
N VAL A 81 -29.33 0.40 -4.44
CA VAL A 81 -29.01 0.45 -3.01
C VAL A 81 -27.76 -0.36 -2.70
N ALA A 82 -27.67 -1.61 -3.19
CA ALA A 82 -26.51 -2.46 -2.97
C ALA A 82 -25.23 -1.86 -3.57
N SER A 83 -25.31 -1.24 -4.75
CA SER A 83 -24.23 -0.53 -5.43
C SER A 83 -23.72 0.62 -4.57
N ALA A 84 -24.61 1.54 -4.19
CA ALA A 84 -24.28 2.68 -3.34
C ALA A 84 -23.66 2.27 -2.00
N LEU A 85 -24.19 1.24 -1.34
CA LEU A 85 -23.65 0.75 -0.07
C LEU A 85 -22.29 0.08 -0.23
N SER A 86 -22.06 -0.67 -1.32
CA SER A 86 -20.75 -1.26 -1.60
C SER A 86 -19.67 -0.20 -1.77
N ASP A 87 -20.00 0.92 -2.42
CA ASP A 87 -19.11 2.07 -2.52
C ASP A 87 -18.84 2.72 -1.18
N VAL A 88 -19.87 2.97 -0.36
CA VAL A 88 -19.68 3.58 0.96
C VAL A 88 -18.75 2.72 1.83
N ILE A 89 -18.95 1.40 1.84
CA ILE A 89 -18.13 0.49 2.64
C ILE A 89 -16.66 0.59 2.22
N VAL A 90 -16.35 0.47 0.93
CA VAL A 90 -14.96 0.47 0.43
C VAL A 90 -14.32 1.86 0.47
N GLU A 91 -15.07 2.92 0.17
CA GLU A 91 -14.48 4.26 0.00
C GLU A 91 -14.44 5.09 1.27
N LYS A 92 -15.27 4.77 2.27
CA LYS A 92 -15.40 5.56 3.49
C LYS A 92 -15.10 4.74 4.74
N TRP A 93 -15.65 3.54 4.83
CA TRP A 93 -15.56 2.76 6.07
C TRP A 93 -14.31 1.90 6.15
N GLU A 94 -13.76 1.47 5.01
CA GLU A 94 -12.59 0.60 4.95
C GLU A 94 -11.40 1.11 5.76
N SER A 95 -11.07 2.41 5.65
CA SER A 95 -9.98 2.99 6.44
C SER A 95 -10.24 2.92 7.94
N ASP A 96 -11.48 3.07 8.37
CA ASP A 96 -11.85 2.97 9.79
C ASP A 96 -11.86 1.52 10.27
N LEU A 97 -12.23 0.57 9.40
CA LEU A 97 -12.10 -0.87 9.66
C LEU A 97 -10.63 -1.26 9.83
N ILE A 98 -9.75 -0.83 8.92
CA ILE A 98 -8.29 -1.03 9.01
C ILE A 98 -7.75 -0.47 10.33
N ARG A 99 -8.07 0.79 10.67
CA ARG A 99 -7.66 1.39 11.94
C ARG A 99 -8.22 0.65 13.15
N LYS A 100 -9.41 0.06 13.04
CA LYS A 100 -10.00 -0.75 14.12
C LYS A 100 -9.23 -2.07 14.29
N ILE A 101 -8.88 -2.74 13.20
CA ILE A 101 -8.07 -3.97 13.20
C ILE A 101 -6.70 -3.68 13.82
N ILE A 102 -6.00 -2.65 13.34
CA ILE A 102 -4.67 -2.25 13.87
C ILE A 102 -4.75 -1.94 15.37
N ARG A 103 -5.75 -1.16 15.81
CA ARG A 103 -5.91 -0.87 17.25
C ARG A 103 -6.24 -2.10 18.10
N GLY A 104 -6.91 -3.09 17.53
CA GLY A 104 -7.29 -4.32 18.22
C GLY A 104 -6.12 -5.29 18.36
N SER A 105 -5.45 -5.58 17.26
CA SER A 105 -4.42 -6.64 17.17
C SER A 105 -2.99 -6.12 17.39
N TYR A 106 -2.75 -4.84 17.14
CA TYR A 106 -1.42 -4.22 17.08
C TYR A 106 -1.28 -3.01 18.01
N SER A 107 -1.96 -3.05 19.15
CA SER A 107 -2.02 -1.95 20.14
C SER A 107 -0.68 -1.59 20.80
N TYR A 108 0.36 -2.43 20.64
CA TYR A 108 1.70 -2.21 21.18
C TYR A 108 2.54 -1.22 20.35
N PHE A 109 2.17 -0.94 19.10
CA PHE A 109 2.77 0.15 18.34
C PHE A 109 2.24 1.50 18.83
N SER A 110 3.08 2.54 18.73
CA SER A 110 2.69 3.92 19.00
C SER A 110 1.63 4.41 18.00
N ARG A 111 0.98 5.54 18.28
CA ARG A 111 -0.05 6.10 17.39
C ARG A 111 0.50 6.45 16.01
N ASP A 112 1.68 7.07 15.97
CA ASP A 112 2.34 7.45 14.73
C ASP A 112 2.71 6.21 13.90
N GLU A 113 3.17 5.14 14.55
CA GLU A 113 3.43 3.85 13.89
C GLU A 113 2.15 3.18 13.39
N GLN A 114 1.05 3.22 14.16
CA GLN A 114 -0.24 2.70 13.72
C GLN A 114 -0.77 3.44 12.49
N ASP A 115 -0.59 4.76 12.44
CA ASP A 115 -0.99 5.57 11.29
C ASP A 115 -0.11 5.26 10.06
N LEU A 116 1.20 5.07 10.26
CA LEU A 116 2.09 4.58 9.19
C LEU A 116 1.62 3.22 8.68
N ILE A 117 1.40 2.24 9.55
CA ILE A 117 0.93 0.90 9.17
C ILE A 117 -0.38 0.99 8.38
N ALA A 118 -1.32 1.84 8.78
CA ALA A 118 -2.59 2.04 8.06
C ALA A 118 -2.35 2.57 6.63
N ASP A 119 -1.38 3.48 6.44
CA ASP A 119 -0.98 3.97 5.13
C ASP A 119 -0.33 2.86 4.29
N TYR A 120 0.53 2.02 4.87
CA TYR A 120 1.10 0.84 4.21
C TYR A 120 -0.02 -0.10 3.75
N THR A 121 -0.95 -0.47 4.66
CA THR A 121 -2.10 -1.32 4.33
C THR A 121 -2.90 -0.76 3.16
N GLY A 122 -3.18 0.55 3.16
CA GLY A 122 -3.90 1.20 2.07
C GLY A 122 -3.19 1.10 0.72
N ARG A 123 -1.86 1.17 0.68
CA ARG A 123 -1.06 0.98 -0.56
C ARG A 123 -1.11 -0.47 -1.02
N THR A 124 -0.95 -1.41 -0.10
CA THR A 124 -0.93 -2.84 -0.37
C THR A 124 -2.28 -3.35 -0.87
N LEU A 125 -3.38 -2.89 -0.28
CA LEU A 125 -4.76 -3.22 -0.71
C LEU A 125 -5.10 -2.71 -2.11
N ASN A 126 -4.41 -1.68 -2.58
CA ASN A 126 -4.55 -1.18 -3.94
C ASN A 126 -3.50 -1.80 -4.88
N GLY A 127 -2.75 -2.81 -4.45
CA GLY A 127 -1.81 -3.54 -5.33
C GLY A 127 -0.60 -2.71 -5.78
N GLY A 128 -0.17 -1.73 -4.99
CA GLY A 128 0.98 -0.88 -5.32
C GLY A 128 0.74 -0.01 -6.57
N SER A 129 1.80 0.27 -7.33
CA SER A 129 1.76 1.12 -8.54
C SER A 129 1.08 0.48 -9.75
N ASP A 130 0.90 -0.84 -9.76
CA ASP A 130 0.69 -1.58 -11.00
C ASP A 130 -0.79 -1.73 -11.38
N SER A 131 -1.72 -1.71 -10.41
CA SER A 131 -3.17 -1.60 -10.70
C SER A 131 -4.04 -1.17 -9.50
N PRO A 132 -3.93 0.09 -9.02
CA PRO A 132 -4.74 0.65 -7.93
C PRO A 132 -6.24 0.40 -8.05
N ASN A 133 -6.76 0.55 -9.26
CA ASN A 133 -8.20 0.47 -9.50
C ASN A 133 -8.73 -0.96 -9.59
N GLY A 134 -7.90 -1.95 -9.98
CA GLY A 134 -8.36 -3.34 -10.17
C GLY A 134 -8.78 -4.00 -8.85
N TYR A 135 -7.96 -3.88 -7.82
CA TYR A 135 -8.21 -4.47 -6.50
C TYR A 135 -9.40 -3.82 -5.78
N LYS A 136 -9.54 -2.50 -5.90
CA LYS A 136 -10.69 -1.78 -5.34
C LYS A 136 -12.00 -2.19 -6.01
N VAL A 137 -12.00 -2.38 -7.33
CA VAL A 137 -13.18 -2.85 -8.08
C VAL A 137 -13.59 -4.26 -7.63
N ASN A 138 -12.63 -5.17 -7.47
CA ASN A 138 -12.92 -6.55 -7.02
C ASN A 138 -13.62 -6.60 -5.65
N ARG A 139 -13.13 -5.82 -4.67
CA ARG A 139 -13.72 -5.73 -3.33
C ARG A 139 -15.12 -5.14 -3.35
N LYS A 140 -15.33 -4.07 -4.13
CA LYS A 140 -16.69 -3.52 -4.37
C LYS A 140 -17.62 -4.56 -4.96
N SER A 141 -17.17 -5.31 -5.97
CA SER A 141 -17.97 -6.38 -6.59
C SER A 141 -18.33 -7.50 -5.62
N LEU A 142 -17.39 -7.92 -4.76
CA LEU A 142 -17.65 -8.89 -3.69
C LEU A 142 -18.76 -8.40 -2.75
N ILE A 143 -18.61 -7.18 -2.23
CA ILE A 143 -19.56 -6.59 -1.28
C ILE A 143 -20.93 -6.37 -1.94
N LEU A 144 -20.95 -5.90 -3.19
CA LEU A 144 -22.17 -5.74 -3.99
C LEU A 144 -22.92 -7.07 -4.12
N HIS A 145 -22.23 -8.16 -4.43
CA HIS A 145 -22.85 -9.49 -4.51
C HIS A 145 -23.48 -9.88 -3.17
N ARG A 146 -22.74 -9.72 -2.07
CA ARG A 146 -23.24 -10.03 -0.71
C ARG A 146 -24.47 -9.21 -0.33
N LEU A 147 -24.50 -7.93 -0.69
CA LEU A 147 -25.63 -7.05 -0.44
C LEU A 147 -26.85 -7.45 -1.27
N ARG A 148 -26.67 -7.80 -2.55
CA ARG A 148 -27.76 -8.28 -3.40
C ARG A 148 -28.38 -9.55 -2.86
N ASP A 149 -27.56 -10.56 -2.52
CA ASP A 149 -28.04 -11.81 -1.92
C ASP A 149 -28.84 -11.55 -0.64
N TYR A 150 -28.41 -10.57 0.18
CA TYR A 150 -29.13 -10.18 1.38
C TYR A 150 -30.48 -9.56 1.06
N PHE A 151 -30.50 -8.59 0.15
CA PHE A 151 -31.73 -7.90 -0.24
C PHE A 151 -32.71 -8.78 -1.00
N ASP A 152 -32.33 -9.95 -1.51
CA ASP A 152 -33.30 -10.91 -2.07
C ASP A 152 -34.22 -11.50 -1.00
N THR A 153 -33.84 -11.44 0.28
CA THR A 153 -34.58 -12.06 1.40
C THR A 153 -35.01 -11.08 2.49
N ALA A 154 -34.44 -9.88 2.54
CA ALA A 154 -34.70 -8.88 3.56
C ALA A 154 -34.86 -7.47 2.97
N ASP A 155 -35.77 -6.69 3.56
CA ASP A 155 -36.05 -5.30 3.16
C ASP A 155 -35.42 -4.29 4.13
N GLU A 156 -34.86 -4.71 5.26
CA GLU A 156 -34.22 -3.85 6.26
C GLU A 156 -32.82 -4.35 6.57
N LEU A 157 -31.83 -3.46 6.53
CA LEU A 157 -30.41 -3.71 6.74
C LEU A 157 -29.89 -2.76 7.81
N VAL A 158 -29.19 -3.25 8.84
CA VAL A 158 -28.33 -2.41 9.70
C VAL A 158 -26.89 -2.60 9.24
N LEU A 159 -26.27 -1.54 8.74
CA LEU A 159 -25.04 -1.61 7.96
C LEU A 159 -23.86 -2.13 8.80
N GLU A 160 -23.70 -1.69 10.05
CA GLU A 160 -22.64 -2.19 10.94
C GLU A 160 -22.82 -3.67 11.24
N GLY A 161 -24.06 -4.12 11.47
CA GLY A 161 -24.36 -5.54 11.67
C GLY A 161 -24.00 -6.36 10.43
N PHE A 162 -24.34 -5.85 9.25
CA PHE A 162 -23.98 -6.51 8.00
C PHE A 162 -22.48 -6.63 7.80
N VAL A 163 -21.73 -5.54 7.98
CA VAL A 163 -20.27 -5.54 7.84
C VAL A 163 -19.63 -6.51 8.84
N ASN A 164 -20.03 -6.47 10.12
CA ASN A 164 -19.40 -7.32 11.15
C ASN A 164 -19.76 -8.82 11.03
N PHE A 165 -20.95 -9.16 10.52
CA PHE A 165 -21.43 -10.56 10.56
C PHE A 165 -21.57 -11.23 9.20
N ARG A 166 -21.77 -10.47 8.11
CA ARG A 166 -22.03 -11.00 6.76
C ARG A 166 -20.89 -10.75 5.77
N LEU A 167 -19.94 -9.87 6.09
CA LEU A 167 -18.75 -9.58 5.28
C LEU A 167 -17.47 -10.13 5.93
N ARG A 168 -17.55 -11.29 6.58
CA ARG A 168 -16.42 -11.85 7.33
C ARG A 168 -15.21 -12.15 6.44
N ASP A 169 -15.46 -12.66 5.24
CA ASP A 169 -14.46 -12.87 4.19
C ASP A 169 -13.72 -11.58 3.80
N TYR A 170 -14.46 -10.48 3.66
CA TYR A 170 -13.86 -9.17 3.40
C TYR A 170 -13.08 -8.63 4.60
N ILE A 171 -13.56 -8.83 5.83
CA ILE A 171 -12.81 -8.44 7.04
C ILE A 171 -11.51 -9.24 7.16
N GLU A 172 -11.53 -10.55 6.90
CA GLU A 172 -10.35 -11.42 6.88
C GLU A 172 -9.34 -10.94 5.81
N GLU A 173 -9.80 -10.51 4.63
CA GLU A 173 -8.93 -9.89 3.61
C GLU A 173 -8.25 -8.60 4.09
N LEU A 174 -8.96 -7.77 4.87
CA LEU A 174 -8.38 -6.56 5.48
C LEU A 174 -7.37 -6.93 6.58
N GLU A 175 -7.65 -7.95 7.39
CA GLU A 175 -6.73 -8.46 8.42
C GLU A 175 -5.42 -8.97 7.77
N ASP A 176 -5.53 -9.80 6.74
CA ASP A 176 -4.37 -10.31 5.98
C ASP A 176 -3.55 -9.17 5.34
N ALA A 177 -4.20 -8.08 4.93
CA ALA A 177 -3.52 -6.92 4.38
C ALA A 177 -2.82 -6.08 5.45
N VAL A 178 -3.41 -5.97 6.65
CA VAL A 178 -2.77 -5.34 7.81
C VAL A 178 -1.55 -6.15 8.21
N ASP A 179 -1.65 -7.47 8.30
CA ASP A 179 -0.53 -8.34 8.71
C ASP A 179 0.67 -8.18 7.77
N ARG A 180 0.44 -8.21 6.45
CA ARG A 180 1.49 -7.94 5.45
C ARG A 180 2.11 -6.55 5.57
N ALA A 181 1.29 -5.53 5.86
CA ALA A 181 1.77 -4.17 6.05
C ALA A 181 2.61 -4.02 7.33
N VAL A 182 2.28 -4.77 8.38
CA VAL A 182 3.08 -4.83 9.60
C VAL A 182 4.42 -5.48 9.33
N ASP A 183 4.47 -6.59 8.60
CA ASP A 183 5.73 -7.24 8.22
C ASP A 183 6.63 -6.29 7.42
N GLU A 184 6.08 -5.59 6.42
CA GLU A 184 6.82 -4.60 5.62
C GLU A 184 7.32 -3.43 6.49
N PHE A 185 6.47 -2.91 7.38
CA PHE A 185 6.86 -1.85 8.32
C PHE A 185 8.00 -2.30 9.24
N LEU A 186 7.96 -3.53 9.74
CA LEU A 186 9.00 -4.08 10.60
C LEU A 186 10.32 -4.27 9.85
N MET A 187 10.28 -4.82 8.62
CA MET A 187 11.47 -4.96 7.78
C MET A 187 12.14 -3.62 7.48
N GLU A 188 11.35 -2.61 7.09
CA GLU A 188 11.85 -1.26 6.84
C GLU A 188 12.44 -0.63 8.12
N ARG A 189 11.82 -0.87 9.28
CA ARG A 189 12.35 -0.41 10.57
C ARG A 189 13.68 -1.09 10.89
N GLU A 190 13.78 -2.41 10.73
CA GLU A 190 15.01 -3.17 10.94
C GLU A 190 16.13 -2.69 10.03
N HIS A 191 15.84 -2.46 8.74
CA HIS A 191 16.79 -1.88 7.81
C HIS A 191 17.30 -0.52 8.29
N ARG A 192 16.41 0.39 8.72
CA ARG A 192 16.82 1.71 9.25
C ARG A 192 17.69 1.60 10.49
N GLU A 193 17.36 0.71 11.42
CA GLU A 193 18.20 0.49 12.62
C GLU A 193 19.56 -0.09 12.26
N PHE A 194 19.62 -1.01 11.30
CA PHE A 194 20.88 -1.55 10.78
C PHE A 194 21.76 -0.43 10.19
N ILE A 195 21.20 0.43 9.33
CA ILE A 195 21.91 1.58 8.76
C ILE A 195 22.43 2.51 9.87
N ARG A 196 21.62 2.80 10.89
CA ARG A 196 22.04 3.64 12.02
C ARG A 196 23.20 3.03 12.80
N LEU A 197 23.16 1.72 13.04
CA LEU A 197 24.24 1.00 13.71
C LEU A 197 25.53 1.09 12.91
N LEU A 198 25.49 0.81 11.60
CA LEU A 198 26.65 0.90 10.73
C LEU A 198 27.22 2.31 10.66
N ARG A 199 26.35 3.32 10.54
CA ARG A 199 26.77 4.73 10.56
C ARG A 199 27.55 5.05 11.83
N HIS A 200 27.06 4.64 12.99
CA HIS A 200 27.76 4.86 14.26
C HIS A 200 29.15 4.20 14.29
N PHE A 201 29.27 2.99 13.72
CA PHE A 201 30.55 2.30 13.61
C PHE A 201 31.56 3.06 12.74
N VAL A 202 31.12 3.53 11.55
CA VAL A 202 31.95 4.31 10.62
C VAL A 202 32.36 5.67 11.20
N GLU A 203 31.51 6.30 12.00
CA GLU A 203 31.79 7.58 12.65
C GLU A 203 32.93 7.50 13.66
N ILE A 204 33.07 6.40 14.39
CA ILE A 204 34.09 6.22 15.44
C ILE A 204 35.44 5.75 14.87
N GLN A 205 35.45 5.10 13.71
CA GLN A 205 36.66 4.60 13.08
C GLN A 205 37.61 5.72 12.62
N GLU A 206 38.90 5.56 12.89
CA GLU A 206 39.94 6.40 12.29
C GLU A 206 40.08 6.10 10.79
N PRO A 207 40.05 7.12 9.90
CA PRO A 207 40.18 6.88 8.48
C PRO A 207 41.52 6.24 8.10
N ARG A 208 41.49 5.17 7.30
CA ARG A 208 42.69 4.46 6.83
C ARG A 208 43.07 4.81 5.40
N ILE A 209 42.12 5.37 4.64
CA ILE A 209 42.32 5.85 3.28
C ILE A 209 41.64 7.22 3.11
N GLU A 210 42.27 8.11 2.35
CA GLU A 210 41.80 9.49 2.19
C GLU A 210 40.55 9.58 1.30
N HIS A 211 40.57 8.91 0.14
CA HIS A 211 39.44 8.94 -0.78
C HIS A 211 39.29 7.61 -1.53
N VAL A 212 38.04 7.23 -1.78
CA VAL A 212 37.67 6.03 -2.53
C VAL A 212 36.62 6.38 -3.59
N HIS A 213 36.90 5.98 -4.82
CA HIS A 213 35.94 6.01 -5.92
C HIS A 213 35.18 4.68 -5.98
N VAL A 214 33.86 4.74 -5.87
CA VAL A 214 32.96 3.58 -5.97
C VAL A 214 32.27 3.59 -7.31
N LEU A 215 32.61 2.65 -8.20
CA LEU A 215 31.98 2.52 -9.50
C LEU A 215 30.92 1.42 -9.45
N LEU A 216 29.65 1.79 -9.58
CA LEU A 216 28.54 0.84 -9.65
C LEU A 216 28.27 0.46 -11.11
N GLY A 217 28.40 -0.82 -11.43
CA GLY A 217 28.21 -1.38 -12.75
C GLY A 217 26.87 -2.12 -12.92
N PRO A 218 26.66 -2.74 -14.11
CA PRO A 218 25.48 -3.56 -14.38
C PRO A 218 25.48 -4.84 -13.53
N GLY A 219 24.29 -5.35 -13.22
CA GLY A 219 24.14 -6.61 -12.48
C GLY A 219 24.69 -6.58 -11.05
N HIS A 220 24.60 -5.44 -10.36
CA HIS A 220 25.12 -5.22 -8.99
C HIS A 220 26.64 -5.31 -8.83
N ALA A 221 27.41 -5.46 -9.91
CA ALA A 221 28.86 -5.42 -9.86
C ALA A 221 29.38 -4.04 -9.43
N PHE A 222 30.52 -4.00 -8.73
CA PHE A 222 31.16 -2.75 -8.33
C PHE A 222 32.69 -2.82 -8.43
N ARG A 223 33.35 -1.65 -8.49
CA ARG A 223 34.81 -1.50 -8.38
C ARG A 223 35.17 -0.37 -7.43
N LEU A 224 36.25 -0.57 -6.67
CA LEU A 224 36.80 0.41 -5.74
C LEU A 224 38.16 0.89 -6.26
N LEU A 225 38.30 2.19 -6.50
CA LEU A 225 39.53 2.80 -7.01
C LEU A 225 40.05 3.89 -6.05
N ASP A 226 41.36 4.07 -6.04
CA ASP A 226 42.02 5.23 -5.43
C ASP A 226 42.01 6.45 -6.36
N ASP A 227 42.57 7.58 -5.90
CA ASP A 227 42.65 8.83 -6.66
C ASP A 227 43.54 8.72 -7.92
N ASP A 228 44.46 7.76 -7.94
CA ASP A 228 45.34 7.51 -9.10
C ASP A 228 44.65 6.63 -10.16
N GLY A 229 43.41 6.19 -9.90
CA GLY A 229 42.65 5.29 -10.77
C GLY A 229 43.07 3.82 -10.65
N GLY A 230 43.93 3.50 -9.67
CA GLY A 230 44.33 2.15 -9.33
C GLY A 230 43.23 1.41 -8.57
N ALA A 231 43.06 0.11 -8.85
CA ALA A 231 42.17 -0.72 -8.06
C ALA A 231 42.72 -0.85 -6.64
N ILE A 232 41.88 -0.55 -5.63
CA ILE A 232 42.25 -0.71 -4.23
C ILE A 232 42.30 -2.20 -3.93
N ARG A 233 43.51 -2.72 -3.71
CA ARG A 233 43.75 -4.10 -3.29
C ARG A 233 44.09 -4.12 -1.81
N SER A 234 43.38 -4.94 -1.06
CA SER A 234 43.63 -5.19 0.36
C SER A 234 43.41 -6.68 0.59
N GLU A 235 44.26 -7.30 1.42
CA GLU A 235 44.13 -8.72 1.79
C GLU A 235 42.71 -9.02 2.32
N ALA A 236 42.11 -8.07 3.05
CA ALA A 236 40.74 -8.20 3.54
C ALA A 236 39.68 -8.18 2.42
N LEU A 237 39.95 -7.46 1.31
CA LEU A 237 39.05 -7.48 0.14
C LEU A 237 39.15 -8.80 -0.64
N GLU A 238 40.34 -9.41 -0.66
CA GLU A 238 40.54 -10.71 -1.30
C GLU A 238 39.85 -11.84 -0.50
N GLU A 239 39.79 -11.74 0.83
CA GLU A 239 39.04 -12.66 1.70
C GLU A 239 37.52 -12.58 1.45
N PHE A 240 36.95 -11.38 1.29
CA PHE A 240 35.53 -11.22 0.93
C PHE A 240 35.19 -11.85 -0.43
N VAL A 241 36.10 -11.80 -1.40
CA VAL A 241 35.91 -12.44 -2.72
C VAL A 241 35.90 -13.97 -2.61
N VAL A 242 36.63 -14.55 -1.66
CA VAL A 242 36.57 -15.99 -1.39
C VAL A 242 35.25 -16.36 -0.72
N GLU A 243 34.80 -15.60 0.28
CA GLU A 243 33.50 -15.82 0.92
C GLU A 243 32.33 -15.75 -0.07
N MET A 244 32.38 -14.85 -1.06
CA MET A 244 31.39 -14.77 -2.15
C MET A 244 31.21 -16.05 -2.95
N VAL A 245 32.29 -16.78 -3.20
CA VAL A 245 32.25 -18.01 -4.01
C VAL A 245 31.69 -19.17 -3.18
N GLU A 246 31.87 -19.11 -1.86
CA GLU A 246 31.44 -20.14 -0.92
C GLU A 246 30.04 -19.89 -0.32
N SER A 247 29.48 -18.68 -0.44
CA SER A 247 28.21 -18.28 0.17
C SER A 247 27.32 -17.42 -0.73
N GLU A 248 26.00 -17.47 -0.55
CA GLU A 248 25.00 -16.67 -1.29
C GLU A 248 24.93 -15.20 -0.80
N VAL A 249 26.08 -14.56 -0.53
CA VAL A 249 26.12 -13.18 -0.01
C VAL A 249 25.88 -12.17 -1.13
N SER A 250 25.09 -11.13 -0.85
CA SER A 250 24.76 -10.06 -1.80
C SER A 250 25.97 -9.18 -2.10
N TYR A 251 26.14 -8.79 -3.37
CA TYR A 251 27.14 -7.82 -3.82
C TYR A 251 27.08 -6.49 -3.05
N GLU A 252 25.89 -6.09 -2.59
CA GLU A 252 25.72 -4.89 -1.79
C GLU A 252 26.37 -5.02 -0.41
N ASP A 253 26.13 -6.13 0.29
CA ASP A 253 26.69 -6.36 1.64
C ASP A 253 28.21 -6.36 1.61
N LEU A 254 28.80 -6.88 0.53
CA LEU A 254 30.24 -6.91 0.32
C LEU A 254 30.81 -5.53 0.03
N LEU A 255 30.12 -4.73 -0.77
CA LEU A 255 30.50 -3.35 -1.01
C LEU A 255 30.50 -2.56 0.31
N ILE A 256 29.45 -2.68 1.11
CA ILE A 256 29.39 -2.01 2.41
C ILE A 256 30.48 -2.51 3.36
N SER A 257 30.69 -3.83 3.43
CA SER A 257 31.74 -4.44 4.26
C SER A 257 33.15 -4.00 3.85
N ALA A 258 33.41 -3.93 2.54
CA ALA A 258 34.64 -3.42 1.96
C ALA A 258 34.87 -1.95 2.35
N LEU A 259 33.86 -1.10 2.18
CA LEU A 259 33.96 0.32 2.52
C LEU A 259 34.15 0.54 4.01
N ILE A 260 33.49 -0.23 4.88
CA ILE A 260 33.70 -0.18 6.33
C ILE A 260 35.12 -0.61 6.69
N THR A 261 35.64 -1.67 6.05
CA THR A 261 36.99 -2.18 6.31
C THR A 261 38.08 -1.22 5.87
N LEU A 262 37.87 -0.56 4.72
CA LEU A 262 38.76 0.47 4.19
C LEU A 262 38.72 1.75 5.03
N ALA A 263 37.62 2.02 5.73
CA ALA A 263 37.42 3.22 6.55
C ALA A 263 37.83 4.52 5.82
N PRO A 264 37.16 4.88 4.71
CA PRO A 264 37.49 6.06 3.94
C PRO A 264 37.14 7.35 4.68
N ARG A 265 37.99 8.37 4.50
CA ARG A 265 37.67 9.75 4.92
C ARG A 265 36.59 10.35 4.02
N SER A 266 36.64 10.06 2.72
CA SER A 266 35.66 10.53 1.73
C SER A 266 35.41 9.52 0.61
N LEU A 267 34.24 9.60 -0.01
CA LEU A 267 33.74 8.68 -1.03
C LEU A 267 33.13 9.44 -2.20
N THR A 268 33.46 9.03 -3.43
CA THR A 268 32.74 9.47 -4.64
C THR A 268 32.08 8.28 -5.31
N VAL A 269 30.75 8.30 -5.44
CA VAL A 269 29.97 7.22 -6.07
C VAL A 269 29.66 7.57 -7.53
N HIS A 270 30.03 6.68 -8.44
CA HIS A 270 29.87 6.80 -9.89
C HIS A 270 28.79 5.85 -10.38
N LEU A 271 27.78 6.39 -11.06
CA LEU A 271 26.58 5.67 -11.55
C LEU A 271 26.61 5.44 -13.06
N ALA A 272 27.80 5.36 -13.67
CA ALA A 272 27.93 5.24 -15.11
C ALA A 272 27.13 4.03 -15.63
N ASP A 273 26.30 4.25 -16.65
CA ASP A 273 25.49 3.24 -17.37
C ASP A 273 24.32 2.58 -16.62
N ARG A 274 23.86 3.12 -15.47
CA ARG A 274 22.58 2.66 -14.87
C ARG A 274 21.38 3.44 -15.41
N PRO A 275 20.25 2.75 -15.70
CA PRO A 275 19.00 3.43 -16.00
C PRO A 275 18.55 4.26 -14.78
N PRO A 276 17.85 5.39 -15.00
CA PRO A 276 17.27 6.15 -13.90
C PRO A 276 16.29 5.28 -13.11
N GLY A 277 16.56 5.10 -11.82
CA GLY A 277 15.83 4.22 -10.92
C GLY A 277 16.34 4.29 -9.49
N ARG A 278 15.67 3.58 -8.58
CA ARG A 278 16.07 3.46 -7.17
C ARG A 278 17.22 2.45 -7.07
N ASP A 279 18.30 2.82 -6.38
CA ASP A 279 19.53 2.02 -6.28
C ASP A 279 19.80 1.75 -4.80
N GLU A 280 19.53 0.51 -4.38
CA GLU A 280 19.59 0.07 -2.99
C GLU A 280 21.00 0.28 -2.41
N ALA A 281 22.04 -0.18 -3.12
CA ALA A 281 23.43 0.02 -2.71
C ALA A 281 23.79 1.51 -2.55
N LEU A 282 23.32 2.38 -3.44
CA LEU A 282 23.54 3.82 -3.29
C LEU A 282 22.82 4.40 -2.07
N GLU A 283 21.57 4.00 -1.82
CA GLU A 283 20.81 4.41 -0.64
C GLU A 283 21.50 3.96 0.66
N THR A 284 21.98 2.72 0.69
CA THR A 284 22.74 2.15 1.80
C THR A 284 24.06 2.88 2.01
N ILE A 285 24.86 3.17 0.96
CA ILE A 285 26.12 3.94 1.09
C ILE A 285 25.84 5.35 1.65
N LEU A 286 24.83 6.05 1.13
CA LEU A 286 24.47 7.37 1.63
C LEU A 286 23.93 7.30 3.07
N GLY A 287 23.20 6.24 3.40
CA GLY A 287 22.70 5.96 4.73
C GLY A 287 23.83 5.71 5.74
N VAL A 288 24.84 4.91 5.38
CA VAL A 288 25.93 4.52 6.28
C VAL A 288 27.01 5.60 6.37
N PHE A 289 27.47 6.14 5.24
CA PHE A 289 28.62 7.06 5.19
C PHE A 289 28.25 8.54 5.20
N GLY A 290 26.96 8.88 4.99
CA GLY A 290 26.43 10.23 5.15
C GLY A 290 27.22 11.30 4.41
N ASP A 291 27.69 12.30 5.15
CA ASP A 291 28.40 13.48 4.63
C ASP A 291 29.77 13.15 4.00
N ARG A 292 30.30 11.93 4.22
CA ARG A 292 31.53 11.48 3.55
C ARG A 292 31.32 11.16 2.07
N THR A 293 30.06 11.03 1.63
CA THR A 293 29.72 10.54 0.29
C THR A 293 29.26 11.66 -0.63
N VAL A 294 29.85 11.73 -1.82
CA VAL A 294 29.45 12.61 -2.91
C VAL A 294 29.01 11.78 -4.12
N ARG A 295 27.90 12.17 -4.75
CA ARG A 295 27.49 11.60 -6.04
C ARG A 295 28.26 12.27 -7.17
N CYS A 296 28.84 11.48 -8.06
CA CYS A 296 29.54 12.00 -9.23
C CYS A 296 28.56 12.58 -10.25
N GLU A 297 28.80 13.82 -10.70
CA GLU A 297 28.01 14.49 -11.75
C GLU A 297 28.55 14.21 -13.17
N GLY A 298 29.51 13.29 -13.29
CA GLY A 298 30.22 12.98 -14.53
C GLY A 298 31.68 13.43 -14.46
N CYS A 299 32.61 12.50 -14.62
CA CYS A 299 34.05 12.77 -14.54
C CYS A 299 34.86 11.85 -15.48
N PRO A 300 36.17 12.11 -15.66
CA PRO A 300 37.03 11.27 -16.49
C PRO A 300 37.04 9.79 -16.08
N VAL A 301 36.89 9.48 -14.79
CA VAL A 301 36.79 8.09 -14.28
C VAL A 301 35.55 7.39 -14.82
N CYS A 302 34.39 8.07 -14.87
CA CYS A 302 33.18 7.54 -15.50
C CYS A 302 33.39 7.22 -16.97
N SER A 303 34.14 8.07 -17.69
CA SER A 303 34.41 7.90 -19.13
C SER A 303 35.41 6.77 -19.45
N GLN A 304 36.38 6.53 -18.56
CA GLN A 304 37.29 5.39 -18.68
C GLN A 304 36.62 4.07 -18.29
N ALA A 305 35.69 4.09 -17.33
CA ALA A 305 34.90 2.94 -16.94
C ALA A 305 33.98 2.44 -18.07
N THR A 306 33.38 3.36 -18.84
CA THR A 306 32.60 3.05 -20.06
C THR A 306 33.49 2.49 -21.17
N ALA A 307 34.71 3.04 -21.34
CA ALA A 307 35.66 2.54 -22.33
C ALA A 307 36.13 1.10 -22.04
N ALA A 308 36.37 0.76 -20.76
CA ALA A 308 36.75 -0.60 -20.35
C ALA A 308 35.60 -1.62 -20.49
N ALA A 309 34.33 -1.17 -20.50
CA ALA A 309 33.18 -2.04 -20.81
C ALA A 309 33.04 -2.33 -22.33
N CYS A 310 33.73 -1.56 -23.19
CA CYS A 310 33.74 -1.74 -24.65
C CYS A 310 34.92 -2.58 -25.19
N GLU A 311 35.83 -3.04 -24.34
CA GLU A 311 36.86 -4.01 -24.73
C GLU A 311 36.42 -5.43 -24.33
N PRO A 312 36.31 -6.39 -25.28
CA PRO A 312 36.10 -7.78 -24.93
C PRO A 312 37.38 -8.28 -24.25
N SER A 313 37.40 -8.28 -22.91
CA SER A 313 38.42 -8.95 -22.13
C SER A 313 38.41 -10.43 -22.52
N GLN A 314 39.42 -10.84 -23.29
CA GLN A 314 39.74 -12.22 -23.55
C GLN A 314 40.17 -12.90 -22.24
N ALA A 315 39.20 -13.43 -21.50
CA ALA A 315 39.40 -14.47 -20.53
C ALA A 315 38.09 -15.24 -20.38
N THR A 316 37.84 -16.14 -21.33
CA THR A 316 36.82 -17.18 -21.24
C THR A 316 37.15 -18.07 -20.06
N LEU A 317 36.32 -18.05 -19.01
CA LEU A 317 36.10 -19.21 -18.16
C LEU A 317 34.60 -19.36 -17.95
N HIS A 318 34.02 -20.23 -18.77
CA HIS A 318 32.76 -20.88 -18.47
C HIS A 318 32.99 -21.83 -17.31
N HIS A 319 32.26 -21.65 -16.21
CA HIS A 319 31.39 -22.67 -15.62
C HIS A 319 30.50 -22.08 -14.54
#